data_AF-A0A359KBK7-F1
#
_entry.id   AF-A0A359KBK7-F1
#
_cell.length_a   1.000
_cell.length_b   1.000
_cell.length_c   1.000
_cell.angle_alpha   90.00
_cell.angle_beta   90.00
_cell.angle_gamma   90.00
#
_symmetry.space_group_name_H-M   'P 1'
#
loop_
_entity.id
_entity.type
_entity.pdbx_description
1 polymer ?
#
loop_
_entity_poly.entity_id
_entity_poly.type
_entity_poly.pdbx_seq_one_letter_code
_entity_poly.pdbx_strand_id
1 'polypeptide(L)'
;DEPTTGLHFEDTRKLLEVLQELVENGNTIVVIEHNLDVIKVADHLLDFGPEGGDGGGEIVAVGTPEQVAANPASWTGRYLKEVLDRHEERRKGRIAALTAEPAPAKRAKARKSA
;
A
#
# COMPACT_ATOMS: atom_id res chain seq x y z
N ASP A 1 -17.96 6.10 2.02
CA ASP A 1 -17.75 5.88 3.46
C ASP A 1 -17.43 4.41 3.62
N GLU A 2 -16.20 4.10 4.04
CA GLU A 2 -15.61 2.74 4.15
C GLU A 2 -15.95 1.77 3.00
N PRO A 3 -15.56 2.09 1.75
CA PRO A 3 -15.95 1.30 0.59
C PRO A 3 -15.33 -0.12 0.57
N THR A 4 -14.32 -0.40 1.42
CA THR A 4 -13.75 -1.76 1.54
C THR A 4 -14.43 -2.65 2.58
N THR A 5 -15.41 -2.14 3.32
CA THR A 5 -16.09 -2.93 4.36
C THR A 5 -16.76 -4.17 3.76
N GLY A 6 -16.36 -5.35 4.27
CA GLY A 6 -16.86 -6.65 3.83
C GLY A 6 -16.25 -7.17 2.52
N LEU A 7 -15.30 -6.46 1.91
CA LEU A 7 -14.64 -6.91 0.69
C LEU A 7 -13.46 -7.83 0.98
N HIS A 8 -13.31 -8.84 0.13
CA HIS A 8 -12.09 -9.64 0.09
C HIS A 8 -10.91 -8.81 -0.47
N PHE A 9 -9.66 -9.20 -0.21
CA PHE A 9 -8.48 -8.42 -0.63
C PHE A 9 -8.44 -8.18 -2.14
N GLU A 10 -8.87 -9.17 -2.92
CA GLU A 10 -8.89 -9.09 -4.38
C GLU A 10 -9.98 -8.14 -4.90
N ASP A 11 -11.10 -8.03 -4.19
CA ASP A 11 -12.18 -7.11 -4.54
C ASP A 11 -11.82 -5.67 -4.15
N THR A 12 -11.11 -5.50 -3.03
CA THR A 12 -10.51 -4.21 -2.66
C THR A 12 -9.56 -3.72 -3.75
N ARG A 13 -8.73 -4.61 -4.31
CA ARG A 13 -7.82 -4.27 -5.41
C ARG A 13 -8.58 -3.76 -6.64
N LYS A 14 -9.64 -4.47 -7.06
CA LYS A 14 -10.47 -4.05 -8.22
C LYS A 14 -11.19 -2.73 -7.96
N LEU A 15 -11.68 -2.53 -6.74
CA LEU A 15 -12.27 -1.26 -6.34
C LEU A 15 -11.26 -0.12 -6.49
N LEU A 16 -10.03 -0.31 -6.00
CA LEU A 16 -8.97 0.69 -6.14
C LEU A 16 -8.64 1.01 -7.60
N GLU A 17 -8.65 0.01 -8.50
CA GLU A 17 -8.48 0.24 -9.95
C GLU A 17 -9.56 1.19 -10.50
N VAL A 18 -10.82 0.95 -10.17
CA VAL A 18 -11.93 1.82 -10.61
C VAL A 18 -11.82 3.23 -10.02
N LEU A 19 -11.45 3.35 -8.74
CA LEU A 19 -11.26 4.66 -8.11
C LEU A 19 -10.10 5.42 -8.77
N GLN A 20 -9.01 4.73 -9.12
CA GLN A 20 -7.87 5.33 -9.81
C GLN A 20 -8.27 5.84 -11.21
N GLU A 21 -9.03 5.07 -11.99
CA GLU A 21 -9.54 5.50 -13.30
C GLU A 21 -10.38 6.78 -13.18
N LEU A 22 -11.21 6.89 -12.14
CA LEU A 22 -11.99 8.10 -11.89
C LEU A 22 -11.09 9.30 -11.57
N VAL A 23 -10.02 9.11 -10.78
CA VAL A 23 -9.03 10.17 -10.50
C VAL A 23 -8.29 10.58 -11.77
N GLU A 24 -7.86 9.63 -12.59
CA GLU A 24 -7.17 9.89 -13.87
C GLU A 24 -8.05 10.66 -14.87
N ASN A 25 -9.37 10.51 -14.77
CA ASN A 25 -10.35 11.30 -15.52
C ASN A 25 -10.55 12.72 -14.97
N GLY A 26 -9.78 13.15 -13.97
CA GLY A 26 -9.80 14.49 -13.40
C GLY A 26 -10.79 14.67 -12.24
N ASN A 27 -11.38 13.59 -11.72
CA ASN A 27 -12.26 13.67 -10.55
C ASN A 27 -11.44 13.72 -9.25
N THR A 28 -12.00 14.38 -8.23
CA THR A 28 -11.49 14.27 -6.86
C THR A 28 -12.35 13.26 -6.10
N ILE A 29 -11.70 12.29 -5.45
CA ILE A 29 -12.36 11.28 -4.64
C ILE A 29 -11.93 11.48 -3.19
N VAL A 30 -12.93 11.56 -2.30
CA VAL A 30 -12.71 11.63 -0.85
C VAL A 30 -13.29 10.37 -0.23
N VAL A 31 -12.46 9.64 0.52
CA VAL A 31 -12.83 8.36 1.14
C VAL A 31 -12.52 8.41 2.63
N ILE A 32 -13.42 7.86 3.43
CA ILE A 32 -13.19 7.53 4.85
C ILE A 32 -12.82 6.05 4.88
N GLU A 33 -11.64 5.74 5.42
CA GLU A 33 -11.12 4.38 5.45
C GLU A 33 -10.29 4.14 6.70
N HIS A 34 -10.27 2.89 7.14
CA HIS A 34 -9.36 2.38 8.16
C HIS A 34 -8.45 1.26 7.59
N ASN A 35 -8.71 0.81 6.36
CA ASN A 35 -7.92 -0.24 5.73
C ASN A 35 -6.58 0.32 5.21
N LEU A 36 -5.48 -0.13 5.81
CA LEU A 36 -4.12 0.32 5.45
C LEU A 36 -3.72 0.01 4.01
N ASP A 37 -4.34 -0.99 3.35
CA ASP A 37 -4.07 -1.28 1.95
C ASP A 37 -4.64 -0.21 1.01
N VAL A 38 -5.70 0.50 1.42
CA VAL A 38 -6.23 1.67 0.72
C VAL A 38 -5.47 2.93 1.12
N ILE A 39 -5.25 3.14 2.41
CA ILE A 39 -4.60 4.35 2.94
C ILE A 39 -3.19 4.52 2.35
N LYS A 40 -2.43 3.44 2.18
CA LYS A 40 -1.06 3.50 1.66
C LYS A 40 -0.96 3.94 0.19
N VAL A 41 -2.04 3.83 -0.59
CA VAL A 41 -2.04 4.17 -2.02
C VAL A 41 -2.66 5.54 -2.31
N ALA A 42 -3.20 6.20 -1.29
CA ALA A 42 -3.80 7.53 -1.44
C ALA A 42 -2.72 8.59 -1.74
N ASP A 43 -3.08 9.59 -2.54
CA ASP A 43 -2.19 10.73 -2.81
C ASP A 43 -2.06 11.68 -1.61
N HIS A 44 -3.13 11.78 -0.81
CA HIS A 44 -3.22 12.70 0.32
C HIS A 44 -4.09 12.14 1.43
N LEU A 45 -3.67 12.36 2.68
CA LEU A 45 -4.32 11.89 3.89
C LEU A 45 -4.64 13.06 4.81
N LEU A 46 -5.80 12.97 5.46
CA LEU A 46 -6.19 13.77 6.62
C LEU A 46 -6.40 12.80 7.78
N ASP A 47 -5.49 12.82 8.75
CA ASP A 47 -5.57 11.95 9.92
C ASP A 47 -6.25 12.68 11.07
N PHE A 48 -7.32 12.07 11.61
CA PHE A 48 -8.12 12.64 12.69
C PHE A 48 -7.90 11.89 13.99
N GLY A 49 -7.94 12.62 15.10
CA GLY A 49 -7.73 12.06 16.43
C GLY A 49 -7.52 13.18 17.46
N PRO A 50 -6.60 13.01 18.44
CA PRO A 50 -5.76 11.83 18.67
C PRO A 50 -6.53 10.60 19.16
N GLU A 51 -7.70 10.80 19.78
CA GLU A 51 -8.56 9.72 20.27
C GLU A 51 -9.93 9.76 19.58
N GLY A 52 -10.82 8.84 19.96
CA GLY A 52 -12.24 8.89 19.57
C GLY A 52 -13.10 9.70 20.55
N GLY A 53 -14.30 10.09 20.11
CA GLY A 53 -15.27 10.80 20.95
C GLY A 53 -14.77 12.18 21.39
N ASP A 54 -14.94 12.50 22.68
CA ASP A 54 -14.58 13.81 23.26
C ASP A 54 -13.06 14.09 23.25
N GLY A 55 -12.23 13.04 23.12
CA GLY A 55 -10.78 13.18 22.99
C GLY A 55 -10.28 13.32 21.56
N GLY A 56 -11.20 13.41 20.58
CA GLY A 56 -10.91 13.50 19.16
C GLY A 56 -11.33 14.81 18.52
N GLY A 57 -11.50 14.77 17.20
CA GLY A 57 -12.02 15.89 16.41
C GLY A 57 -10.95 16.87 15.91
N GLU A 58 -9.68 16.59 16.17
CA GLU A 58 -8.56 17.39 15.67
C GLU A 58 -7.87 16.72 14.47
N ILE A 59 -7.25 17.55 13.62
CA ILE A 59 -6.38 17.08 12.56
C ILE A 59 -4.99 16.85 13.15
N VAL A 60 -4.59 15.58 13.25
CA VAL A 60 -3.31 15.16 13.83
C VAL A 60 -2.19 15.21 12.81
N ALA A 61 -2.49 14.86 11.55
CA ALA A 61 -1.54 14.88 10.45
C ALA A 61 -2.22 15.17 9.11
N VAL A 62 -1.49 15.81 8.20
CA VAL A 62 -1.90 16.06 6.81
C VAL A 62 -0.70 15.86 5.91
N GLY A 63 -0.88 15.15 4.80
CA GLY A 63 0.21 14.93 3.84
C GLY A 63 0.07 13.65 3.03
N THR A 64 1.16 13.22 2.41
CA THR A 64 1.25 11.90 1.77
C THR A 64 1.26 10.78 2.82
N PRO A 65 1.02 9.51 2.44
CA PRO A 65 1.17 8.36 3.32
C PRO A 65 2.49 8.34 4.08
N GLU A 66 3.61 8.67 3.44
CA GLU A 66 4.94 8.69 4.06
C GLU A 66 5.08 9.83 5.08
N GLN A 67 4.50 11.00 4.79
CA GLN A 67 4.52 12.14 5.70
C GLN A 67 3.70 11.86 6.97
N VAL A 68 2.52 11.26 6.81
CA VAL A 68 1.68 10.83 7.95
C VAL A 68 2.36 9.70 8.73
N ALA A 69 2.99 8.74 8.06
CA ALA A 69 3.75 7.65 8.69
C ALA A 69 4.95 8.13 9.52
N ALA A 70 5.49 9.32 9.24
CA ALA A 70 6.56 9.93 10.01
C ALA A 70 6.07 10.70 11.25
N ASN A 71 4.76 10.93 11.39
CA ASN A 71 4.21 11.69 12.51
C ASN A 71 3.98 10.80 13.75
N PRO A 72 4.72 11.01 14.86
CA PRO A 72 4.61 10.17 16.05
C PRO A 72 3.29 10.34 16.82
N ALA A 73 2.55 11.44 16.59
CA ALA A 73 1.25 11.67 17.21
C ALA A 73 0.11 10.93 16.48
N SER A 74 0.36 10.42 15.27
CA SER A 74 -0.64 9.77 14.42
C SER A 74 -0.71 8.27 14.70
N TRP A 75 -1.86 7.79 15.18
CA TRP A 75 -2.12 6.35 15.29
C TRP A 75 -2.08 5.69 13.91
N THR A 76 -2.72 6.30 12.91
CA THR A 76 -2.66 5.85 11.52
C THR A 76 -1.22 5.75 11.04
N GLY A 77 -0.41 6.79 11.26
CA GLY A 77 0.99 6.85 10.88
C GLY A 77 1.83 5.73 11.49
N ARG A 78 1.62 5.44 12.78
CA ARG A 78 2.30 4.35 13.49
C ARG A 78 2.14 3.01 12.77
N TYR A 79 0.92 2.63 12.39
CA TYR A 79 0.66 1.35 11.70
C TYR A 79 0.99 1.41 10.21
N LEU A 80 0.76 2.55 9.57
CA LEU A 80 1.05 2.76 8.15
C LEU A 80 2.54 2.61 7.86
N LYS A 81 3.41 3.08 8.75
CA LYS A 81 4.86 2.94 8.62
C LYS A 81 5.29 1.49 8.40
N GLU A 82 4.76 0.55 9.18
CA GLU A 82 5.11 -0.87 9.03
C GLU A 82 4.65 -1.44 7.69
N VAL A 83 3.49 -0.99 7.19
CA VAL A 83 2.96 -1.41 5.89
C VAL A 83 3.83 -0.91 4.75
N LEU A 84 4.25 0.36 4.80
CA LEU A 84 5.13 0.97 3.81
C LEU A 84 6.52 0.31 3.80
N ASP A 85 7.11 0.07 4.97
CA ASP A 85 8.42 -0.58 5.09
C ASP A 85 8.39 -2.00 4.46
N ARG A 86 7.36 -2.79 4.78
CA ARG A 86 7.17 -4.13 4.18
C ARG A 86 6.93 -4.07 2.68
N HIS A 87 6.20 -3.06 2.20
CA HIS A 87 5.93 -2.89 0.76
C HIS A 87 7.22 -2.58 -0.01
N GLU A 88 8.04 -1.68 0.53
CA GLU A 88 9.32 -1.31 -0.08
C GLU A 88 10.33 -2.46 -0.08
N GLU A 89 10.38 -3.26 0.98
CA GLU A 89 11.22 -4.45 1.03
C GLU A 89 10.82 -5.49 -0.03
N ARG A 90 9.52 -5.75 -0.19
CA ARG A 90 8.99 -6.61 -1.26
C ARG A 90 9.32 -6.07 -2.65
N ARG A 91 9.21 -4.75 -2.85
CA ARG A 91 9.55 -4.08 -4.11
C ARG A 91 11.02 -4.29 -4.46
N LYS A 92 11.93 -4.05 -3.51
CA LYS A 92 13.37 -4.26 -3.69
C LYS A 92 13.70 -5.72 -4.01
N GLY A 93 13.11 -6.67 -3.29
CA GLY A 93 13.28 -8.10 -3.54
C GLY A 93 12.84 -8.50 -4.96
N ARG A 94 11.70 -7.98 -5.43
CA ARG A 94 11.20 -8.22 -6.79
C ARG A 94 12.13 -7.65 -7.87
N ILE A 95 12.64 -6.43 -7.68
CA ILE A 95 13.60 -5.81 -8.60
C ILE A 95 14.88 -6.65 -8.66
N ALA A 96 15.44 -7.02 -7.52
CA ALA A 96 16.65 -7.84 -7.45
C ALA A 96 16.49 -9.17 -8.21
N ALA A 97 15.35 -9.84 -8.05
CA ALA A 97 15.04 -11.08 -8.76
C ALA A 97 14.92 -10.91 -10.29
N LEU A 98 14.34 -9.80 -10.75
CA LEU A 98 14.22 -9.46 -12.17
C LEU A 98 15.57 -9.11 -12.81
N THR A 99 16.50 -8.53 -12.04
CA THR A 99 17.83 -8.13 -12.51
C THR A 99 18.90 -9.21 -12.32
N ALA A 100 18.59 -10.30 -11.63
CA ALA A 100 19.54 -11.40 -11.44
C ALA A 100 19.75 -12.15 -12.76
N GLU A 101 21.01 -12.32 -13.17
CA GLU A 101 21.31 -13.11 -14.37
C GLU A 101 20.81 -14.56 -14.21
N PRO A 102 20.19 -15.14 -15.24
CA PRO A 102 19.75 -16.52 -15.18
C PRO A 102 20.95 -17.44 -14.97
N ALA A 103 20.85 -18.33 -13.98
CA ALA A 103 21.90 -19.29 -13.67
C ALA A 103 22.29 -20.09 -14.93
N PRO A 104 23.60 -20.33 -15.17
CA PRO A 104 24.07 -21.00 -16.37
C PRO A 104 23.42 -22.38 -16.49
N ALA A 105 22.80 -22.64 -17.64
CA ALA A 105 22.11 -23.89 -17.92
C ALA A 105 23.06 -25.09 -17.72
N LYS A 106 22.70 -26.00 -16.81
CA LYS A 106 23.45 -27.25 -16.62
C LYS A 106 23.41 -28.05 -17.92
N ARG A 107 24.56 -28.14 -18.61
CA ARG A 107 24.73 -28.99 -19.80
C ARG A 107 24.34 -30.42 -19.44
N ALA A 108 23.26 -30.92 -20.05
CA ALA A 108 22.87 -32.31 -19.94
C ALA A 108 24.01 -33.20 -20.48
N LYS A 109 24.56 -34.08 -19.65
CA LYS A 109 25.54 -35.09 -20.10
C LYS A 109 24.85 -35.98 -21.13
N ALA A 110 25.35 -35.95 -22.36
CA ALA A 110 24.95 -36.87 -23.42
C ALA A 110 25.10 -38.32 -22.93
N ARG A 111 23.97 -39.03 -22.84
CA ARG A 111 23.96 -40.48 -22.63
C ARG A 111 24.57 -41.12 -23.88
N LYS A 112 25.75 -41.73 -23.74
CA LYS A 112 26.30 -42.64 -24.76
C LYS A 112 25.43 -43.90 -24.78
N SER A 113 24.80 -44.16 -25.92
CA SER A 113 24.18 -45.44 -26.26
C SER A 113 25.26 -46.47 -26.54
N ALA A 114 25.14 -47.65 -25.92
CA ALA A 114 25.83 -48.88 -26.27
C ALA A 114 24.79 -49.88 -26.78
#